data_AF-A0A522C5S5-F1
#
_entry.id   AF-A0A522C5S5-F1
#
_cell.length_a   1.000
_cell.length_b   1.000
_cell.length_c   1.000
_cell.angle_alpha   90.00
_cell.angle_beta   90.00
_cell.angle_gamma   90.00
#
_symmetry.space_group_name_H-M   'P 1'
#
loop_
_entity.id
_entity.type
_entity.pdbx_description
1 polymer ?
#
loop_
_entity_poly.entity_id
_entity_poly.type
_entity_poly.pdbx_seq_one_letter_code
_entity_poly.pdbx_strand_id
1 'polypeptide(L)'
;MAIDPQDQARRRALVPGCLALGAAGALPARAAAKAGPAPAQLRIGFQKAAVSLVILKQQGALEKQGHRKESAQLVSEFSGLGLATVFRFIERRPPSPTRPLWPSIVESRSRVADSFFRLGLIPRRIKVADIVWKPEA
;
A
#
# COMPACT_ATOMS: atom_id res chain seq x y z
N MET A 1 6.56 -43.13 0.70
CA MET A 1 6.14 -42.31 1.85
C MET A 1 5.35 -41.11 1.32
N ALA A 2 4.30 -41.26 0.50
CA ALA A 2 3.07 -42.05 0.59
C ALA A 2 2.19 -41.61 1.77
N ILE A 3 1.51 -40.48 1.53
CA ILE A 3 0.55 -39.82 2.41
C ILE A 3 -0.70 -40.70 2.50
N ASP A 4 -1.15 -40.96 3.71
CA ASP A 4 -2.25 -41.84 4.07
C ASP A 4 -3.59 -41.38 3.44
N PRO A 5 -4.27 -42.23 2.65
CA PRO A 5 -5.50 -41.89 1.90
C PRO A 5 -6.81 -41.93 2.71
N GLN A 6 -6.78 -42.05 4.04
CA GLN A 6 -7.99 -42.23 4.86
C GLN A 6 -8.74 -40.95 5.28
N ASP A 7 -8.16 -39.75 5.13
CA ASP A 7 -8.79 -38.49 5.61
C ASP A 7 -9.65 -37.75 4.55
N GLN A 8 -9.50 -38.12 3.27
CA GLN A 8 -10.25 -37.52 2.16
C GLN A 8 -11.64 -38.16 1.95
N ALA A 9 -11.84 -39.38 2.45
CA ALA A 9 -13.09 -40.14 2.29
C ALA A 9 -14.24 -39.63 3.20
N ARG A 10 -13.93 -38.89 4.27
CA ARG A 10 -14.94 -38.36 5.21
C ARG A 10 -15.56 -37.02 4.77
N ARG A 11 -14.96 -36.34 3.79
CA ARG A 11 -15.38 -35.01 3.34
C ARG A 11 -16.33 -35.00 2.13
N ARG A 12 -16.69 -36.17 1.58
CA ARG A 12 -17.45 -36.28 0.32
C ARG A 12 -18.75 -37.06 0.39
N ALA A 13 -19.27 -37.39 1.57
CA ALA A 13 -20.50 -38.16 1.70
C ALA A 13 -21.43 -37.60 2.78
N LEU A 14 -22.04 -36.44 2.53
CA LEU A 14 -23.39 -36.15 3.04
C LEU A 14 -24.07 -35.00 2.27
N VAL A 15 -24.56 -35.30 1.07
CA VAL A 15 -25.69 -34.62 0.42
C VAL A 15 -26.57 -35.77 -0.04
N PRO A 16 -27.87 -35.88 0.35
CA PRO A 16 -28.88 -35.07 -0.33
C PRO A 16 -30.18 -34.74 0.43
N GLY A 17 -30.85 -33.68 -0.05
CA GLY A 17 -32.28 -33.73 -0.39
C GLY A 17 -33.31 -33.45 0.71
N CYS A 18 -33.85 -32.22 0.72
CA CYS A 18 -35.26 -31.95 1.01
C CYS A 18 -35.71 -30.70 0.24
N LEU A 19 -36.46 -30.91 -0.85
CA LEU A 19 -37.26 -29.91 -1.54
C LEU A 19 -38.63 -29.86 -0.85
N ALA A 20 -39.05 -28.69 -0.36
CA ALA A 20 -40.24 -27.97 -0.85
C ALA A 20 -40.93 -27.07 0.22
N LEU A 21 -41.37 -25.90 -0.27
CA LEU A 21 -42.51 -25.07 0.17
C LEU A 21 -42.38 -24.22 1.45
N GLY A 22 -42.19 -22.91 1.26
CA GLY A 22 -42.36 -21.90 2.31
C GLY A 22 -42.03 -20.50 1.82
N ALA A 23 -43.05 -19.70 1.54
CA ALA A 23 -42.98 -18.39 0.90
C ALA A 23 -42.26 -17.30 1.70
N ALA A 24 -41.86 -16.27 0.94
CA ALA A 24 -41.82 -14.85 1.32
C ALA A 24 -40.70 -14.37 2.26
N GLY A 25 -39.79 -13.62 1.65
CA GLY A 25 -39.46 -12.28 2.15
C GLY A 25 -38.41 -12.18 3.25
N ALA A 26 -37.15 -12.07 2.85
CA ALA A 26 -36.33 -10.92 3.20
C ALA A 26 -34.96 -11.08 2.53
N LEU A 27 -34.75 -10.33 1.45
CA LEU A 27 -33.39 -9.96 1.06
C LEU A 27 -32.74 -9.30 2.29
N PRO A 28 -31.49 -9.63 2.66
CA PRO A 28 -30.76 -8.73 3.54
C PRO A 28 -30.55 -7.46 2.72
N ALA A 29 -31.38 -6.46 3.01
CA ALA A 29 -31.22 -5.12 2.48
C ALA A 29 -29.77 -4.72 2.76
N ARG A 30 -28.99 -4.61 1.69
CA ARG A 30 -27.67 -4.00 1.71
C ARG A 30 -27.91 -2.60 2.26
N ALA A 31 -27.57 -2.40 3.53
CA ALA A 31 -27.59 -1.10 4.15
C ALA A 31 -26.66 -0.22 3.31
N ALA A 32 -27.27 0.58 2.42
CA ALA A 32 -26.60 1.67 1.79
C ALA A 32 -26.19 2.59 2.93
N ALA A 33 -24.92 2.50 3.34
CA ALA A 33 -24.29 3.51 4.15
C ALA A 33 -24.46 4.81 3.38
N LYS A 34 -25.47 5.60 3.74
CA LYS A 34 -25.58 6.98 3.28
C LYS A 34 -24.30 7.65 3.75
N ALA A 35 -23.41 7.94 2.80
CA ALA A 35 -22.30 8.83 3.03
C ALA A 35 -22.90 10.19 3.41
N GLY A 36 -23.01 10.44 4.71
CA GLY A 36 -23.25 11.78 5.22
C GLY A 36 -22.12 12.70 4.74
N PRO A 37 -22.37 14.02 4.65
CA PRO A 37 -21.37 14.97 4.17
C PRO A 37 -20.06 14.77 4.94
N ALA A 38 -18.96 14.60 4.20
CA ALA A 38 -17.65 14.37 4.77
C ALA A 38 -17.34 15.49 5.78
N PRO A 39 -16.89 15.16 7.00
CA PRO A 39 -16.67 16.16 8.03
C PRO A 39 -15.65 17.19 7.52
N ALA A 40 -16.02 18.47 7.59
CA ALA A 40 -15.19 19.61 7.16
C ALA A 40 -13.85 19.70 7.91
N GLN A 41 -13.65 18.86 8.94
CA GLN A 41 -12.41 18.77 9.67
C GLN A 41 -12.15 17.32 10.13
N LEU A 42 -11.29 16.62 9.39
CA LEU A 42 -10.79 15.30 9.77
C LEU A 42 -9.70 15.48 10.85
N ARG A 43 -10.07 15.30 12.12
CA ARG A 43 -9.13 15.34 13.24
C ARG A 43 -8.39 14.00 13.35
N ILE A 44 -7.35 13.84 12.54
CA ILE A 44 -6.44 12.70 12.67
C ILE A 44 -5.61 12.93 13.94
N GLY A 45 -5.87 12.14 14.98
CA GLY A 45 -5.03 12.11 16.16
C GLY A 45 -3.60 11.75 15.78
N PHE A 46 -2.62 12.39 16.41
CA PHE A 46 -1.21 12.09 16.20
C PHE A 46 -0.92 10.69 16.75
N GLN A 47 -0.77 9.69 15.87
CA GLN A 47 -0.29 8.37 16.30
C GLN A 47 1.17 8.50 16.72
N LYS A 48 1.55 7.86 17.83
CA LYS A 48 2.83 8.01 18.55
C LYS A 48 4.10 7.98 17.66
N ALA A 49 4.06 7.27 16.54
CA ALA A 49 5.18 7.20 15.59
C ALA A 49 5.34 8.45 14.70
N ALA A 50 4.32 9.29 14.57
CA ALA A 50 4.32 10.46 13.71
C ALA A 50 5.21 11.60 14.25
N VAL A 51 5.49 11.66 15.55
CA VAL A 51 6.39 12.67 16.13
C VAL A 51 7.79 12.51 15.59
N SER A 52 8.33 11.28 15.60
CA SER A 52 9.64 11.00 15.01
C SER A 52 9.67 11.28 13.51
N LEU A 53 8.58 10.99 12.79
CA LEU A 53 8.47 11.27 11.36
C LEU A 53 8.47 12.78 11.06
N VAL A 54 7.79 13.58 11.89
CA VAL A 54 7.77 15.03 11.77
C VAL A 54 9.10 15.65 12.15
N ILE A 55 9.76 15.15 13.20
CA ILE A 55 11.11 15.59 13.58
C ILE A 55 12.11 15.25 12.46
N LEU A 56 12.06 14.04 11.89
CA LEU A 56 12.91 13.62 10.76
C LEU A 56 12.67 14.45 9.49
N LYS A 57 11.41 14.84 9.24
CA LYS A 57 11.05 15.74 8.13
C LYS A 57 11.56 17.17 8.38
N GLN A 58 11.39 17.70 9.59
CA GLN A 58 11.86 19.05 9.97
C GLN A 58 13.38 19.17 9.98
N GLN A 59 14.08 18.13 10.45
CA GLN A 59 15.55 18.05 10.43
C GLN A 59 16.10 17.87 9.01
N GLY A 60 15.23 17.71 8.01
CA GLY A 60 15.63 17.40 6.65
C GLY A 60 16.38 16.07 6.55
N ALA A 61 16.35 15.20 7.56
CA ALA A 61 17.04 13.91 7.55
C ALA A 61 16.48 12.97 6.45
N LEU A 62 15.23 13.19 6.04
CA LEU A 62 14.63 12.53 4.88
C LEU A 62 15.24 13.00 3.55
N GLU A 63 15.66 14.26 3.45
CA GLU A 63 16.17 14.87 2.21
C GLU A 63 17.70 14.96 2.18
N LYS A 64 18.33 15.10 3.35
CA LYS A 64 19.74 15.28 3.58
C LYS A 64 20.28 14.02 4.21
N GLN A 65 21.00 13.25 3.41
CA GLN A 65 21.88 12.18 3.86
C GLN A 65 23.05 12.68 4.74
N GLY A 66 22.96 13.85 5.38
CA GLY A 66 24.01 14.42 6.24
C GLY A 66 24.12 13.73 7.60
N HIS A 67 23.02 13.14 8.08
CA HIS A 67 22.93 12.44 9.37
C HIS A 67 22.80 10.92 9.17
N ARG A 68 23.69 10.32 8.36
CA ARG A 68 23.61 8.89 7.99
C ARG A 68 23.67 7.97 9.21
N LYS A 69 24.46 8.34 10.22
CA LYS A 69 24.65 7.55 11.45
C LYS A 69 23.40 7.56 12.31
N GLU A 70 22.82 8.73 12.58
CA GLU A 70 21.58 8.84 13.35
C GLU A 70 20.40 8.20 12.60
N SER A 71 20.33 8.39 11.28
CA SER A 71 19.32 7.75 10.43
C SER A 71 19.42 6.22 10.46
N ALA A 72 20.66 5.67 10.47
CA ALA A 72 20.87 4.23 10.56
C ALA A 72 20.42 3.67 11.92
N GLN A 73 20.67 4.38 13.01
CA GLN A 73 20.23 3.99 14.34
C GLN A 73 18.70 3.95 14.45
N LEU A 74 18.02 5.01 14.00
CA LEU A 74 16.56 5.09 14.02
C LEU A 74 15.91 4.00 13.14
N VAL A 75 16.46 3.76 11.94
CA VAL A 75 15.95 2.71 11.06
C VAL A 75 16.24 1.32 11.65
N SER A 76 17.38 1.11 12.31
CA SER A 76 17.71 -0.15 13.00
C SER A 76 16.74 -0.44 14.14
N GLU A 77 16.48 0.54 15.00
CA GLU A 77 15.54 0.42 16.12
C GLU A 77 14.11 0.12 15.63
N PHE A 78 13.66 0.81 14.57
CA PHE A 78 12.32 0.60 14.02
C PHE A 78 12.17 -0.71 13.22
N SER A 79 13.16 -1.05 12.40
CA SER A 79 13.08 -2.23 11.52
C SER A 79 13.49 -3.54 12.21
N GLY A 80 14.13 -3.47 13.37
CA GLY A 80 14.75 -4.62 14.04
C GLY A 80 15.97 -5.18 13.29
N LEU A 81 16.40 -4.54 12.19
CA LEU A 81 17.58 -4.94 11.43
C LEU A 81 18.84 -4.45 12.14
N GLY A 82 19.89 -5.27 12.16
CA GLY A 82 21.17 -4.89 12.74
C GLY A 82 21.75 -3.61 12.14
N LEU A 83 22.35 -2.78 12.99
CA LEU A 83 22.86 -1.45 12.62
C LEU A 83 23.81 -1.48 11.40
N ALA A 84 24.68 -2.48 11.33
CA ALA A 84 25.62 -2.65 10.21
C ALA A 84 24.90 -2.88 8.86
N THR A 85 23.79 -3.63 8.87
CA THR A 85 22.98 -3.90 7.67
C THR A 85 22.27 -2.63 7.20
N VAL A 86 21.70 -1.88 8.15
CA VAL A 86 21.00 -0.63 7.87
C VAL A 86 21.97 0.44 7.37
N PHE A 87 23.16 0.53 7.96
CA PHE A 87 24.19 1.46 7.52
C PHE A 87 24.61 1.17 6.08
N ARG A 88 24.87 -0.10 5.74
CA ARG A 88 25.18 -0.53 4.37
C ARG A 88 24.04 -0.23 3.39
N PHE A 89 22.78 -0.36 3.83
CA PHE A 89 21.61 0.02 3.02
C PHE A 89 21.59 1.53 2.74
N ILE A 90 21.83 2.37 3.74
CA ILE A 90 21.85 3.83 3.60
C ILE A 90 23.02 4.29 2.73
N GLU A 91 24.20 3.68 2.87
CA GLU A 91 25.38 4.00 2.06
C GLU A 91 25.17 3.73 0.57
N ARG A 92 24.44 2.67 0.22
CA ARG A 92 24.18 2.29 -1.18
C ARG A 92 23.13 3.16 -1.84
N ARG A 93 22.37 3.97 -1.08
CA ARG A 93 21.30 4.78 -1.66
C ARG A 93 21.84 6.08 -2.26
N PRO A 94 21.56 6.34 -3.55
CA PRO A 94 21.84 7.65 -4.12
C PRO A 94 20.92 8.71 -3.48
N PRO A 95 21.35 9.98 -3.44
CA PRO A 95 20.48 11.09 -3.02
C PRO A 95 19.16 11.08 -3.79
N SER A 96 18.04 11.08 -3.07
CA SER A 96 16.70 10.95 -3.65
C SER A 96 15.83 12.14 -3.23
N PRO A 97 16.05 13.33 -3.81
CA PRO A 97 15.30 14.54 -3.43
C PRO A 97 13.85 14.46 -3.89
N THR A 98 12.93 14.94 -3.06
CA THR A 98 11.51 15.08 -3.39
C THR A 98 11.27 16.44 -4.04
N ARG A 99 10.91 16.45 -5.33
CA ARG A 99 10.61 17.65 -6.13
C ARG A 99 9.37 17.45 -7.00
N PRO A 100 8.72 18.54 -7.46
CA PRO A 100 7.68 18.44 -8.47
C PRO A 100 8.15 17.65 -9.70
N LEU A 101 7.22 16.88 -10.29
CA LEU A 101 7.51 16.01 -11.41
C LEU A 101 7.74 16.83 -12.68
N TRP A 102 8.94 16.77 -13.24
CA TRP A 102 9.24 17.36 -14.55
C TRP A 102 8.71 16.48 -15.70
N PRO A 103 8.45 17.06 -16.89
CA PRO A 103 7.79 16.36 -17.99
C PRO A 103 8.45 15.04 -18.41
N SER A 104 9.79 14.96 -18.38
CA SER A 104 10.50 13.74 -18.80
C SER A 104 10.30 12.54 -17.85
N ILE A 105 10.07 12.76 -16.54
CA ILE A 105 9.69 11.65 -15.64
C ILE A 105 8.26 11.19 -15.95
N VAL A 106 7.36 12.12 -16.27
CA VAL A 106 5.97 11.77 -16.60
C VAL A 106 5.94 10.88 -17.85
N GLU A 107 6.74 11.23 -18.86
CA GLU A 107 6.89 10.41 -20.07
C GLU A 107 7.50 9.03 -19.77
N SER A 108 8.60 8.99 -19.00
CA SER A 108 9.24 7.73 -18.60
C SER A 108 8.27 6.81 -17.85
N ARG A 109 7.50 7.35 -16.90
CA ARG A 109 6.45 6.60 -16.18
C ARG A 109 5.31 6.17 -17.09
N SER A 110 4.93 6.99 -18.07
CA SER A 110 3.91 6.63 -19.06
C SER A 110 4.36 5.43 -19.89
N ARG A 111 5.62 5.39 -20.32
CA ARG A 111 6.19 4.26 -21.08
C ARG A 111 6.15 2.96 -20.28
N VAL A 112 6.43 3.03 -18.98
CA VAL A 112 6.31 1.87 -18.08
C VAL A 112 4.85 1.43 -17.97
N ALA A 113 3.91 2.36 -17.74
CA ALA A 113 2.49 2.06 -17.65
C ALA A 113 1.93 1.41 -18.94
N ASP A 114 2.31 1.92 -20.11
CA ASP A 114 1.94 1.34 -21.40
C ASP A 114 2.52 -0.08 -21.57
N SER A 115 3.76 -0.31 -21.10
CA SER A 115 4.36 -1.65 -21.14
C SER A 115 3.63 -2.63 -20.23
N PHE A 116 3.23 -2.21 -19.04
CA PHE A 116 2.46 -3.05 -18.12
C PHE A 116 1.08 -3.39 -18.69
N PHE A 117 0.43 -2.45 -19.39
CA PHE A 117 -0.85 -2.71 -20.06
C PHE A 117 -0.70 -3.68 -21.23
N ARG A 118 0.32 -3.49 -22.09
CA ARG A 118 0.60 -4.41 -23.21
C ARG A 118 0.90 -5.83 -22.74
N LEU A 119 1.59 -5.98 -21.61
CA LEU A 119 1.89 -7.27 -20.99
C LEU A 119 0.70 -7.86 -20.21
N GLY A 120 -0.44 -7.17 -20.13
CA GLY A 120 -1.61 -7.62 -19.37
C GLY A 120 -1.41 -7.62 -17.85
N LEU A 121 -0.35 -6.99 -17.33
CA LEU A 121 -0.08 -6.86 -15.89
C LEU A 121 -1.06 -5.92 -15.21
N ILE A 122 -1.68 -5.01 -15.96
CA ILE A 122 -2.74 -4.13 -15.50
C ILE A 122 -3.96 -4.22 -16.43
N PRO A 123 -5.18 -4.22 -15.87
CA PRO A 123 -6.39 -4.43 -16.65
C PRO A 123 -6.84 -3.20 -17.46
N ARG A 124 -6.33 -2.00 -17.13
CA ARG A 124 -6.69 -0.75 -17.79
C ARG A 124 -5.47 0.08 -18.11
N ARG A 125 -5.54 0.79 -19.24
CA ARG A 125 -4.52 1.76 -19.64
C ARG A 125 -4.55 2.97 -18.69
N ILE A 126 -3.37 3.42 -18.27
CA ILE A 126 -3.20 4.55 -17.37
C ILE A 126 -2.53 5.69 -18.13
N LYS A 127 -3.17 6.87 -18.13
CA LYS A 127 -2.56 8.11 -18.62
C LYS A 127 -1.93 8.85 -17.45
N VAL A 128 -0.60 8.84 -17.37
CA VAL A 128 0.11 9.38 -16.20
C VAL A 128 -0.07 10.89 -16.07
N ALA A 129 -0.10 11.63 -17.19
CA ALA A 129 -0.25 13.08 -17.19
C ALA A 129 -1.52 13.57 -16.49
N ASP A 130 -2.61 12.81 -16.56
CA ASP A 130 -3.91 13.16 -15.97
C ASP A 130 -3.92 13.02 -14.44
N ILE A 131 -2.92 12.34 -13.87
CA ILE A 131 -2.83 12.01 -12.43
C ILE A 131 -1.80 12.90 -11.71
N VAL A 132 -0.90 13.57 -12.46
CA VAL A 132 0.15 14.40 -11.86
C VAL A 132 -0.47 15.65 -11.23
N TRP A 133 -0.41 15.72 -9.90
CA TRP A 133 -0.75 16.92 -9.16
C TRP A 133 0.24 18.05 -9.44
N LYS A 134 -0.29 19.26 -9.64
CA LYS A 134 0.47 20.49 -9.81
C LYS A 134 0.21 21.38 -8.59
N PRO A 135 1.25 21.85 -7.87
CA PRO A 135 1.06 22.83 -6.82
C PRO A 135 0.46 24.11 -7.40
N GLU A 136 -0.50 24.72 -6.70
CA GLU A 136 -0.93 26.08 -7.00
C GLU A 136 0.24 27.04 -6.75
N ALA A 137 0.38 28.03 -7.64
CA ALA A 137 1.48 28.98 -7.66
C ALA A 137 1.39 30.01 -6.52
#